data_AF-A0AA37HIJ9-F1
#
_entry.id   AF-A0AA37HIJ9-F1
#
_cell.length_a   1.000
_cell.length_b   1.000
_cell.length_c   1.000
_cell.angle_alpha   90.00
_cell.angle_beta   90.00
_cell.angle_gamma   90.00
#
_symmetry.space_group_name_H-M   'P 1'
#
loop_
_entity.id
_entity.type
_entity.pdbx_description
1 polymer ?
#
loop_
_entity_poly.entity_id
_entity_poly.type
_entity_poly.pdbx_seq_one_letter_code
_entity_poly.pdbx_strand_id
1 'polypeptide(L)' 'MTGRTNTDDFFEMLLRRLITDAVIGGIARGSSRDDRLLLRLRQYDRRARRERLSTQTRQVIASALRLLGEEPQTGRVS' A
#
# COMPACT_ATOMS: atom_id res chain seq x y z
N MET A 1 20.36 -15.71 -14.32
CA MET A 1 19.05 -15.01 -14.36
C MET A 1 18.80 -14.23 -13.07
N THR A 2 19.75 -13.39 -12.62
CA THR A 2 19.73 -12.74 -11.28
C THR A 2 19.36 -11.26 -11.32
N GLY A 3 19.39 -10.62 -12.49
CA GLY A 3 19.12 -9.18 -12.62
C GLY A 3 17.65 -8.79 -12.47
N ARG A 4 16.71 -9.69 -12.81
CA ARG A 4 15.27 -9.41 -12.74
C ARG A 4 14.77 -9.36 -11.30
N THR A 5 15.15 -10.34 -10.49
CA THR A 5 14.85 -10.39 -9.06
C THR A 5 15.38 -9.18 -8.31
N ASN A 6 16.63 -8.77 -8.56
CA ASN A 6 17.20 -7.57 -7.93
C ASN A 6 16.48 -6.27 -8.33
N THR A 7 16.00 -6.19 -9.58
CA THR A 7 15.26 -5.02 -10.07
C THR A 7 13.86 -4.96 -9.46
N ASP A 8 13.18 -6.11 -9.37
CA ASP A 8 11.87 -6.24 -8.75
C ASP A 8 11.96 -5.90 -7.24
N ASP A 9 12.98 -6.39 -6.54
CA ASP A 9 13.22 -6.10 -5.12
C ASP A 9 13.50 -4.60 -4.86
N PHE A 10 14.31 -3.97 -5.72
CA PHE A 10 14.59 -2.54 -5.64
C PHE A 10 13.34 -1.69 -5.92
N PHE A 11 12.59 -2.03 -6.96
CA PHE A 11 11.32 -1.36 -7.27
C PHE A 11 10.33 -1.48 -6.10
N GLU A 12 10.16 -2.68 -5.56
CA GLU A 12 9.27 -2.90 -4.42
C GLU A 12 9.74 -2.18 -3.16
N MET A 13 11.05 -2.04 -2.95
CA MET A 13 11.61 -1.21 -1.87
C MET A 13 11.22 0.26 -2.03
N LEU A 14 11.39 0.82 -3.23
CA LEU A 14 11.00 2.20 -3.52
C LEU A 14 9.49 2.42 -3.36
N LEU A 15 8.68 1.49 -3.86
CA LEU A 15 7.23 1.53 -3.73
C LEU A 15 6.79 1.58 -2.26
N ARG A 16 7.35 0.70 -1.42
CA ARG A 16 7.06 0.68 0.01
C ARG A 16 7.41 2.01 0.67
N ARG A 17 8.60 2.57 0.37
CA ARG A 17 9.03 3.86 0.92
C ARG A 17 8.10 5.00 0.51
N LEU A 18 7.75 5.09 -0.77
CA LEU A 18 6.82 6.10 -1.29
C LEU A 18 5.45 6.03 -0.61
N ILE A 19 4.93 4.83 -0.39
CA ILE A 19 3.65 4.64 0.32
C ILE A 19 3.78 5.11 1.77
N THR A 20 4.82 4.70 2.48
CA THR A 20 5.06 5.10 3.88
C THR A 20 5.16 6.62 4.01
N ASP A 21 5.96 7.27 3.17
CA ASP A 21 6.17 8.72 3.20
C ASP A 21 4.87 9.48 2.92
N ALA A 22 4.08 9.03 1.94
CA ALA A 22 2.80 9.64 1.61
C ALA A 22 1.77 9.52 2.75
N VAL A 23 1.70 8.35 3.39
CA VAL A 23 0.76 8.10 4.50
C VAL A 23 1.14 8.92 5.73
N ILE A 24 2.41 8.91 6.14
CA ILE A 24 2.90 9.73 7.26
C ILE A 24 2.67 11.21 6.96
N GLY A 25 2.98 11.65 5.74
CA GLY A 25 2.76 13.04 5.31
C GLY A 25 1.29 13.46 5.32
N GLY A 26 0.36 12.56 4.95
CA GLY A 26 -1.09 12.81 5.02
C GLY A 26 -1.61 12.89 6.46
N ILE A 27 -1.18 11.96 7.32
CA ILE A 27 -1.54 11.94 8.74
C ILE A 27 -1.00 13.17 9.47
N ALA A 28 0.26 13.54 9.24
CA ALA A 28 0.88 14.71 9.87
C ALA A 28 0.17 16.04 9.53
N ARG A 29 -0.50 16.11 8.37
CA ARG A 29 -1.30 17.27 7.95
C ARG A 29 -2.73 17.24 8.51
N GLY A 30 -3.07 16.30 9.39
CA GLY A 30 -4.42 16.11 9.93
C GLY A 30 -5.43 15.58 8.92
N SER A 31 -4.97 15.17 7.73
CA SER A 31 -5.81 14.61 6.67
C SER A 31 -5.86 13.10 6.79
N SER A 32 -6.50 12.60 7.87
CA SER A 32 -6.66 11.15 8.10
C SER A 32 -7.46 10.45 7.01
N ARG A 33 -8.21 11.21 6.20
CA ARG A 33 -9.04 10.73 5.10
C ARG A 33 -8.73 11.46 3.79
N ASP A 34 -7.47 11.40 3.36
CA ASP A 34 -7.14 11.81 1.99
C ASP A 34 -7.72 10.79 1.00
N ASP A 35 -8.94 11.07 0.52
CA ASP A 35 -9.69 10.21 -0.41
C ASP A 35 -8.90 9.92 -1.70
N ARG A 36 -8.01 10.84 -2.13
CA ARG A 36 -7.16 10.62 -3.32
C ARG A 36 -6.06 9.62 -3.01
N LEU A 37 -5.45 9.70 -1.84
CA LEU A 37 -4.45 8.73 -1.38
C LEU A 37 -5.09 7.34 -1.20
N LEU A 38 -6.28 7.27 -0.59
CA LEU A 38 -7.05 6.04 -0.46
C LEU A 38 -7.36 5.39 -1.83
N LEU A 39 -7.83 6.18 -2.80
CA LEU A 39 -8.11 5.67 -4.15
C LEU A 39 -6.86 5.06 -4.80
N ARG A 40 -5.71 5.75 -4.69
CA ARG A 40 -4.44 5.24 -5.22
C ARG A 40 -3.98 3.97 -4.51
N LEU A 41 -4.09 3.90 -3.19
CA LEU A 41 -3.72 2.71 -2.42
C LEU A 41 -4.58 1.49 -2.79
N ARG A 42 -5.89 1.68 -3.02
CA ARG A 42 -6.76 0.61 -3.55
C ARG A 42 -6.33 0.14 -4.95
N GLN A 43 -5.89 1.06 -5.81
CA GLN A 43 -5.34 0.70 -7.13
C GLN A 43 -4.04 -0.08 -6.99
N TYR A 44 -3.16 0.33 -6.08
CA TYR A 44 -1.92 -0.38 -5.78
C TYR A 44 -2.17 -1.77 -5.19
N ASP A 45 -3.17 -1.96 -4.31
CA ASP A 45 -3.50 -3.30 -3.81
C ASP A 45 -3.92 -4.25 -4.94
N ARG A 46 -4.81 -3.78 -5.83
CA ARG A 46 -5.24 -4.57 -7.00
C ARG A 46 -4.07 -4.91 -7.91
N ARG A 47 -3.18 -3.93 -8.15
CA ARG A 47 -2.00 -4.12 -9.00
C ARG A 47 -0.99 -5.07 -8.35
N ALA A 48 -0.75 -4.93 -7.05
CA ALA A 48 0.15 -5.78 -6.29
C ALA A 48 -0.27 -7.25 -6.32
N ARG A 49 -1.58 -7.52 -6.28
CA ARG A 49 -2.14 -8.88 -6.45
C ARG A 49 -1.93 -9.40 -7.88
N ARG A 50 -2.21 -8.58 -8.89
CA ARG A 50 -2.06 -8.95 -10.32
C ARG A 50 -0.60 -9.26 -10.68
N GLU A 51 0.32 -8.43 -10.20
CA GLU A 51 1.75 -8.54 -10.49
C GLU A 51 2.49 -9.46 -9.51
N ARG A 52 1.78 -10.06 -8.53
CA ARG A 52 2.32 -10.96 -7.51
C ARG A 52 3.50 -10.35 -6.73
N LEU A 53 3.38 -9.07 -6.39
CA LEU A 53 4.37 -8.38 -5.56
C LEU A 53 4.51 -9.09 -4.21
N SER A 54 5.66 -8.89 -3.57
CA SER A 54 6.00 -9.54 -2.31
C SER A 54 4.92 -9.36 -1.25
N THR A 55 4.85 -10.34 -0.34
CA THR A 55 3.97 -10.26 0.83
C THR A 55 4.23 -8.99 1.65
N GLN A 56 5.49 -8.56 1.75
CA GLN A 56 5.86 -7.36 2.49
C GLN A 56 5.28 -6.09 1.84
N THR A 57 5.35 -5.96 0.51
CA THR A 57 4.75 -4.82 -0.21
C THR A 57 3.23 -4.78 -0.05
N ARG A 58 2.57 -5.95 -0.13
CA ARG A 58 1.12 -6.05 0.10
C ARG A 58 0.72 -5.68 1.54
N GLN A 59 1.52 -6.07 2.53
CA GLN A 59 1.30 -5.70 3.94
C GLN A 59 1.42 -4.19 4.17
N VAL A 60 2.37 -3.52 3.52
CA VAL A 60 2.52 -2.06 3.59
C VAL A 60 1.28 -1.36 3.02
N ILE A 61 0.81 -1.78 1.84
CA ILE A 61 -0.42 -1.23 1.24
C ILE A 61 -1.63 -1.44 2.15
N ALA A 62 -1.83 -2.66 2.67
CA ALA A 62 -2.94 -2.97 3.57
C ALA A 62 -2.88 -2.16 4.88
N SER A 63 -1.68 -1.90 5.39
CA SER A 63 -1.51 -1.10 6.61
C SER A 63 -1.75 0.38 6.35
N ALA A 64 -1.32 0.90 5.21
CA ALA A 64 -1.61 2.26 4.76
C ALA A 64 -3.13 2.52 4.64
N LEU A 65 -3.86 1.58 4.03
CA LEU A 65 -5.33 1.67 3.92
C LEU A 65 -5.99 1.74 5.31
N ARG A 66 -5.57 0.87 6.25
CA ARG A 66 -6.09 0.88 7.63
C ARG A 66 -5.81 2.18 8.37
N LEU A 67 -4.59 2.71 8.26
CA LEU A 67 -4.21 3.97 8.89
C LEU A 67 -5.00 5.17 8.37
N LEU A 68 -5.51 5.08 7.13
CA LEU A 68 -6.34 6.10 6.49
C LEU A 68 -7.85 5.81 6.64
N GLY A 69 -8.23 4.88 7.51
CA GLY A 69 -9.63 4.62 7.87
C GLY A 69 -10.37 3.63 6.96
N GLU A 70 -9.68 2.85 6.13
CA GLU A 70 -10.29 1.62 5.60
C GLU A 70 -10.28 0.52 6.65
N GLU A 71 -11.45 0.19 7.17
CA GLU A 71 -11.60 -1.03 7.96
C GLU A 71 -11.26 -2.26 7.11
N PRO A 72 -10.52 -3.24 7.65
CA PRO A 72 -10.42 -4.55 7.02
C PRO A 72 -11.84 -5.10 6.86
N GLN A 73 -12.15 -5.69 5.70
CA GLN A 73 -13.38 -6.43 5.48
C GLN A 73 -13.36 -7.74 6.29
N THR A 74 -13.23 -7.66 7.61
CA THR A 74 -13.56 -8.73 8.54
C THR A 74 -15.08 -8.71 8.69
N GLY A 75 -15.70 -9.78 8.18
CA GLY A 75 -17.14 -9.91 7.95
C GLY A 75 -18.05 -9.25 8.99
N ARG A 76 -18.91 -8.35 8.52
CA ARG A 76 -20.29 -8.37 9.00
C ARG A 76 -20.95 -9.59 8.37
N VAL A 77 -20.82 -10.72 9.06
CA VAL A 77 -21.83 -11.77 8.98
C VAL A 77 -23.01 -11.22 9.77
N SER A 78 -24.04 -10.77 9.06
CA SER A 78 -25.40 -10.71 9.59
C SER A 78 -26.12 -11.97 9.12
#